data_AF-A0A0S8JQD6-F1
#
_entry.id   AF-A0A0S8JQD6-F1
#
_cell.length_a   1.000
_cell.length_b   1.000
_cell.length_c   1.000
_cell.angle_alpha   90.00
_cell.angle_beta   90.00
_cell.angle_gamma   90.00
#
_symmetry.space_group_name_H-M   'P 1'
#
loop_
_entity.id
_entity.type
_entity.pdbx_description
1 polymer ?
#
loop_
_entity_poly.entity_id
_entity_poly.type
_entity_poly.pdbx_seq_one_letter_code
_entity_poly.pdbx_strand_id
1 'polypeptide(L)'
;MQNIYDAHPADAGEADLILLGAWCHGLFILLQHPDKPWVAFAKRLPDLSGKKVALFTTYKLATGSMFKKMRKHLKLGENQSLEIFKSKNGSLSEEDRKRLLEWIKS
;
A
#
# COMPACT_ATOMS: atom_id res chain seq x y z
N MET A 1 6.28 -5.91 10.63
CA MET A 1 5.47 -4.80 10.08
C MET A 1 5.68 -3.61 11.01
N GLN A 2 6.31 -2.54 10.53
CA GLN A 2 6.52 -1.34 11.35
C GLN A 2 5.32 -0.40 11.19
N ASN A 3 4.98 0.31 12.26
CA ASN A 3 3.99 1.38 12.19
C ASN A 3 4.62 2.59 11.45
N ILE A 4 3.83 3.32 10.66
CA ILE A 4 4.29 4.51 9.93
C ILE A 4 4.82 5.63 10.84
N TYR A 5 4.45 5.63 12.13
CA TYR A 5 4.96 6.59 13.12
C TYR A 5 6.38 6.25 13.58
N ASP A 6 6.76 4.96 13.51
CA ASP A 6 8.07 4.46 13.97
C ASP A 6 9.01 4.18 12.79
N ALA A 7 8.46 3.96 11.60
CA ALA A 7 9.24 3.67 10.40
C ALA A 7 10.03 4.91 9.93
N HIS A 8 11.31 4.72 9.66
CA HIS A 8 12.11 5.74 8.96
C HIS A 8 11.91 5.61 7.45
N PRO A 9 11.48 6.67 6.74
CA PRO A 9 11.28 6.59 5.29
C PRO A 9 12.55 6.22 4.51
N ALA A 10 13.73 6.48 5.07
CA ALA A 10 15.02 6.11 4.47
C ALA A 10 15.20 4.59 4.34
N ASP A 11 14.67 3.82 5.30
CA ASP A 11 14.77 2.35 5.32
C ASP A 11 14.08 1.72 4.10
N ALA A 12 13.06 2.39 3.53
CA ALA A 12 12.43 1.96 2.30
C ALA A 12 13.35 2.05 1.07
N GLY A 13 14.38 2.91 1.12
CA GLY A 13 15.40 3.00 0.09
C GLY A 13 16.31 1.77 0.03
N GLU A 14 16.52 1.11 1.17
CA GLU A 14 17.38 -0.07 1.30
C GLU A 14 16.61 -1.38 1.12
N ALA A 15 15.28 -1.35 1.29
CA ALA A 15 14.44 -2.52 1.12
C ALA A 15 14.31 -2.94 -0.36
N ASP A 16 14.39 -4.26 -0.60
CA ASP A 16 14.09 -4.89 -1.89
C ASP A 16 12.58 -4.92 -2.18
N LEU A 17 11.78 -5.01 -1.12
CA LEU A 17 10.34 -5.22 -1.19
C LEU A 17 9.63 -4.32 -0.18
N ILE A 18 8.64 -3.58 -0.68
CA ILE A 18 7.92 -2.56 0.08
C ILE A 18 6.43 -2.88 0.07
N LEU A 19 5.86 -3.13 1.25
CA LEU A 19 4.42 -3.31 1.44
C LEU A 19 3.86 -2.14 2.27
N LEU A 20 2.99 -1.33 1.65
CA LEU A 20 2.39 -0.16 2.30
C LEU A 20 0.91 -0.38 2.56
N GLY A 21 0.54 -0.43 3.84
CA GLY A 21 -0.85 -0.50 4.29
C GLY A 21 -1.42 0.87 4.62
N ALA A 22 -2.67 1.13 4.21
CA ALA A 22 -3.46 2.26 4.73
C ALA A 22 -4.80 1.77 5.27
N TRP A 23 -5.32 2.46 6.30
CA TRP A 23 -6.70 2.29 6.71
C TRP A 23 -7.60 3.17 5.84
N CYS A 24 -8.72 2.63 5.39
CA CYS A 24 -9.66 3.39 4.57
C CYS A 24 -10.47 4.38 5.42
N HIS A 25 -10.16 5.68 5.34
CA HIS A 25 -11.00 6.76 5.84
C HIS A 25 -11.97 7.26 4.75
N GLY A 26 -13.26 7.38 5.08
CA GLY A 26 -14.30 7.86 4.16
C GLY A 26 -15.67 7.21 4.40
N LEU A 27 -16.73 7.78 3.82
CA LEU A 27 -18.12 7.38 4.02
C LEU A 27 -18.43 6.11 3.21
N PHE A 28 -17.82 4.97 3.56
CA PHE A 28 -17.99 3.59 3.05
C PHE A 28 -17.90 3.33 1.52
N ILE A 29 -18.19 4.31 0.66
CA ILE A 29 -18.31 4.26 -0.80
C ILE A 29 -17.95 5.63 -1.43
N LEU A 30 -18.15 6.75 -0.71
CA LEU A 30 -17.81 8.11 -1.17
C LEU A 30 -16.63 8.70 -0.37
N LEU A 31 -15.82 9.54 -1.02
CA LEU A 31 -14.67 10.25 -0.44
C LEU A 31 -13.60 9.34 0.18
N GLN A 32 -13.42 8.11 -0.30
CA GLN A 32 -12.33 7.23 0.16
C GLN A 32 -10.97 7.83 -0.18
N HIS A 33 -10.11 8.05 0.80
CA HIS A 33 -8.73 8.55 0.62
C HIS A 33 -7.81 7.98 1.71
N PRO A 34 -6.50 7.81 1.42
CA PRO A 34 -5.55 7.46 2.45
C PRO A 34 -5.53 8.56 3.50
N ASP A 35 -5.31 8.19 4.76
CA ASP A 35 -5.25 9.16 5.84
C ASP A 35 -4.08 10.15 5.67
N LYS A 36 -4.19 11.32 6.31
CA LYS A 36 -3.17 12.38 6.19
C LYS A 36 -1.78 11.91 6.65
N PRO A 37 -1.64 11.15 7.76
CA PRO A 37 -0.34 10.61 8.18
C PRO A 37 0.30 9.71 7.12
N TRP A 38 -0.46 8.79 6.52
CA TRP A 38 0.02 7.91 5.47
C TRP A 38 0.47 8.71 4.25
N VAL A 39 -0.30 9.73 3.84
CA VAL A 39 0.10 10.62 2.73
C VAL A 39 1.40 11.37 3.04
N ALA A 40 1.55 11.86 4.26
CA ALA A 40 2.77 12.55 4.69
C ALA A 40 3.98 11.61 4.69
N PHE A 41 3.81 10.37 5.16
CA PHE A 41 4.84 9.33 5.10
C PHE A 41 5.20 8.96 3.66
N ALA A 42 4.21 8.68 2.82
CA ALA A 42 4.40 8.29 1.42
C ALA A 42 5.19 9.34 0.61
N LYS A 43 4.91 10.63 0.83
CA LYS A 43 5.65 11.73 0.16
C LYS A 43 7.12 11.81 0.58
N ARG A 44 7.45 11.36 1.79
CA ARG A 44 8.82 11.34 2.33
C ARG A 44 9.62 10.13 1.86
N LEU A 45 8.97 9.13 1.26
CA LEU A 45 9.68 7.98 0.70
C LEU A 45 10.65 8.43 -0.41
N PRO A 46 11.78 7.72 -0.54
CA PRO A 46 12.69 7.90 -1.66
C PRO A 46 12.00 7.52 -2.98
N ASP A 47 12.70 7.72 -4.08
CA ASP A 47 12.28 7.15 -5.36
C ASP A 47 12.22 5.62 -5.23
N LEU A 48 11.07 5.04 -5.60
CA LEU A 48 10.82 3.60 -5.55
C LEU A 48 10.86 2.97 -6.95
N SER A 49 11.33 3.71 -7.95
CA SER A 49 11.54 3.22 -9.31
C SER A 49 12.34 1.92 -9.32
N GLY A 50 11.81 0.90 -10.00
CA GLY A 50 12.43 -0.43 -10.09
C GLY A 50 12.28 -1.31 -8.84
N LYS A 51 11.73 -0.79 -7.73
CA LYS A 51 11.48 -1.58 -6.52
C LYS A 51 10.20 -2.41 -6.60
N LYS A 52 10.17 -3.51 -5.86
CA LYS A 52 8.99 -4.36 -5.76
C LYS A 52 8.02 -3.80 -4.73
N VAL A 53 6.90 -3.22 -5.19
CA VAL A 53 5.96 -2.49 -4.32
C VAL A 53 4.58 -3.16 -4.34
N ALA A 54 3.98 -3.27 -3.16
CA ALA A 54 2.58 -3.65 -2.99
C ALA A 54 1.84 -2.68 -2.06
N LEU A 55 0.54 -2.50 -2.32
CA LEU A 55 -0.36 -1.75 -1.46
C LEU A 55 -1.36 -2.68 -0.80
N PHE A 56 -1.71 -2.33 0.44
CA PHE A 56 -2.74 -3.04 1.21
C PHE A 56 -3.75 -2.05 1.80
N THR A 57 -5.04 -2.43 1.80
CA THR A 57 -6.06 -1.72 2.57
C THR A 57 -7.08 -2.69 3.16
N THR A 58 -7.56 -2.38 4.36
CA THR A 58 -8.82 -2.94 4.86
C THR A 58 -10.00 -2.12 4.31
N TYR A 59 -11.13 -2.76 4.03
CA TYR A 59 -12.34 -2.11 3.52
C TYR A 59 -13.61 -2.82 4.00
N LYS A 60 -14.77 -2.14 4.04
CA LYS A 60 -16.04 -2.76 4.47
C LYS A 60 -17.00 -3.10 3.32
N LEU A 61 -17.08 -2.21 2.31
CA LEU A 61 -17.97 -2.38 1.16
C LEU A 61 -17.18 -2.45 -0.17
N ALA A 62 -16.41 -1.40 -0.47
CA ALA A 62 -15.55 -1.34 -1.64
C ALA A 62 -14.27 -0.57 -1.35
N THR A 63 -13.24 -0.76 -2.17
CA THR A 63 -11.97 -0.01 -2.11
C THR A 63 -11.94 1.21 -3.05
N GLY A 64 -12.90 1.30 -3.97
CA GLY A 64 -13.11 2.45 -4.85
C GLY A 64 -11.82 3.00 -5.47
N SER A 65 -11.59 4.30 -5.29
CA SER A 65 -10.40 5.01 -5.80
C SER A 65 -9.18 4.97 -4.86
N MET A 66 -9.22 4.20 -3.76
CA MET A 66 -8.20 4.20 -2.72
C MET A 66 -6.80 3.91 -3.26
N PHE A 67 -6.62 2.78 -3.96
CA PHE A 67 -5.29 2.40 -4.48
C PHE A 67 -4.77 3.37 -5.53
N LYS A 68 -5.65 3.94 -6.37
CA LYS A 68 -5.27 5.02 -7.30
C LYS A 68 -4.77 6.26 -6.54
N LYS A 69 -5.42 6.60 -5.43
CA LYS A 69 -5.03 7.73 -4.56
C LYS A 69 -3.81 7.42 -3.68
N MET A 70 -3.52 6.17 -3.37
CA MET A 70 -2.26 5.79 -2.73
C MET A 70 -1.11 5.88 -3.74
N ARG A 71 -1.28 5.27 -4.92
CA ARG A 71 -0.28 5.27 -6.01
C ARG A 71 0.19 6.67 -6.38
N LYS A 72 -0.70 7.67 -6.47
CA LYS A 72 -0.34 9.05 -6.83
C LYS A 72 0.61 9.74 -5.83
N HIS A 73 0.76 9.21 -4.63
CA HIS A 73 1.64 9.76 -3.60
C HIS A 73 3.00 9.06 -3.54
N LEU A 74 3.19 8.02 -4.35
CA LEU A 74 4.43 7.27 -4.46
C LEU A 74 5.20 7.73 -5.71
N LYS A 75 6.52 7.82 -5.58
CA LYS A 75 7.44 8.06 -6.68
C LYS A 75 7.76 6.69 -7.29
N LEU A 76 6.89 6.20 -8.16
CA LEU A 76 7.09 4.95 -8.90
C LEU A 76 7.59 5.25 -10.31
N GLY A 77 8.36 4.32 -10.86
CA GLY A 77 8.78 4.38 -12.26
C GLY A 77 7.60 4.30 -13.21
N GLU A 78 7.80 4.79 -14.43
CA GLU A 78 6.82 4.66 -15.50
C GLU A 78 6.56 3.17 -15.78
N ASN A 79 5.28 2.79 -15.88
CA ASN A 79 4.85 1.40 -16.06
C ASN A 79 5.26 0.39 -14.97
N GLN A 80 5.80 0.85 -13.83
CA GLN A 80 6.12 -0.04 -12.72
C GLN A 80 4.86 -0.80 -12.24
N SER A 81 4.98 -2.12 -12.17
CA SER A 81 3.96 -3.02 -11.63
C SER A 81 3.78 -2.77 -10.14
N LEU A 82 2.53 -2.71 -9.71
CA LEU A 82 2.15 -2.46 -8.31
C LEU A 82 1.13 -3.52 -7.91
N GLU A 83 1.50 -4.40 -6.98
CA GLU A 83 0.55 -5.38 -6.48
C GLU A 83 -0.42 -4.76 -5.48
N ILE A 84 -1.63 -5.30 -5.45
CA ILE A 84 -2.72 -4.78 -4.63
C ILE A 84 -3.37 -5.92 -3.87
N PHE A 85 -3.35 -5.79 -2.55
CA PHE A 85 -4.01 -6.69 -1.62
C PHE A 85 -5.09 -5.93 -0.84
N LYS A 86 -6.19 -6.61 -0.49
CA LYS A 86 -7.27 -5.98 0.26
C LYS A 86 -7.94 -6.99 1.18
N SER A 87 -8.48 -6.51 2.30
CA SER A 87 -9.19 -7.38 3.24
C SER A 87 -10.50 -6.75 3.71
N LYS A 88 -11.56 -7.56 3.78
CA LYS A 88 -12.87 -7.10 4.26
C LYS A 88 -13.02 -7.12 5.78
N ASN A 89 -12.32 -8.05 6.44
CA ASN A 89 -12.48 -8.40 7.85
C ASN A 89 -11.17 -8.36 8.63
N GLY A 90 -10.12 -7.78 8.06
CA GLY A 90 -8.77 -7.75 8.64
C GLY A 90 -7.94 -9.01 8.37
N SER A 91 -8.52 -10.04 7.76
CA SER A 91 -7.80 -11.24 7.30
C SER A 91 -7.74 -11.31 5.77
N LEU A 92 -6.61 -11.74 5.21
CA LEU A 92 -6.53 -12.08 3.79
C LEU A 92 -7.32 -13.37 3.53
N SER A 93 -7.92 -13.51 2.35
CA SER A 93 -8.42 -14.82 1.94
C SER A 93 -7.25 -15.76 1.68
N GLU A 94 -7.50 -17.07 1.61
CA GLU A 94 -6.45 -18.04 1.27
C GLU A 94 -5.85 -17.77 -0.12
N GLU A 95 -6.67 -17.32 -1.09
CA GLU A 95 -6.18 -16.95 -2.42
C GLU A 95 -5.25 -15.72 -2.36
N ASP A 96 -5.66 -14.66 -1.63
CA ASP A 96 -4.83 -13.46 -1.49
C ASP A 96 -3.56 -13.74 -0.68
N ARG A 97 -3.62 -14.64 0.31
CA ARG A 97 -2.45 -15.11 1.06
C ARG A 97 -1.49 -15.88 0.16
N LYS A 98 -2.01 -16.80 -0.67
CA LYS A 98 -1.18 -17.53 -1.63
C LYS A 98 -0.53 -16.58 -2.63
N ARG A 99 -1.30 -15.65 -3.20
CA ARG A 99 -0.79 -14.62 -4.12
C ARG A 99 0.28 -13.74 -3.47
N LEU A 100 0.08 -13.34 -2.21
CA LEU A 100 1.08 -12.59 -1.46
C LEU A 100 2.37 -13.39 -1.28
N LEU A 101 2.27 -14.68 -0.94
CA LEU A 101 3.44 -15.55 -0.76
C LEU A 101 4.20 -15.81 -2.07
N GLU A 102 3.48 -16.02 -3.17
CA GLU A 102 4.08 -16.15 -4.50
C GLU A 102 4.76 -14.85 -4.92
N TRP A 103 4.08 -13.72 -4.70
CA TRP A 103 4.66 -12.41 -4.95
C TRP A 103 5.87 -12.11 -4.07
N ILE A 104 5.94 -12.55 -2.81
CA ILE A 104 7.15 -12.34 -2.00
C ILE A 104 8.35 -13.12 -2.55
N LYS A 105 8.12 -14.30 -3.14
CA LYS A 105 9.17 -15.21 -3.61
C LYS A 105 9.66 -14.94 -5.03
N SER A 106 8.91 -14.18 -5.82
CA SER A 106 9.25 -13.89 -7.23
C SER A 106 10.37 -12.86 -7.38
#